data_AF-A0A528N4S4-F1
#
_entry.id   AF-A0A528N4S4-F1
#
_cell.length_a   1.000
_cell.length_b   1.000
_cell.length_c   1.000
_cell.angle_alpha   90.00
_cell.angle_beta   90.00
_cell.angle_gamma   90.00
#
_symmetry.space_group_name_H-M   'P 1'
#
loop_
_entity.id
_entity.type
_entity.pdbx_description
1 polymer ?
#
loop_
_entity_poly.entity_id
_entity_poly.type
_entity_poly.pdbx_seq_one_letter_code
_entity_poly.pdbx_strand_id
1 'polypeptide(L)' 'MTKLLHIVSSPRKERSASREVAEAFVQSCRARRPDLAISTLDLWDVDLPEFG' A
#
# COMPACT_ATOMS: atom_id res chain seq x y z
N MET A 1 -15.31 6.66 -10.90
CA MET A 1 -14.71 6.56 -9.55
C MET A 1 -13.30 6.01 -9.69
N THR A 2 -12.30 6.76 -9.20
CA THR A 2 -10.90 6.32 -9.22
C THR A 2 -10.57 5.59 -7.93
N LYS A 3 -9.78 4.51 -8.01
CA LYS A 3 -9.32 3.75 -6.84
C LYS A 3 -7.80 3.67 -6.84
N LEU A 4 -7.20 3.71 -5.65
CA LEU A 4 -5.77 3.50 -5.43
C LEU A 4 -5.58 2.26 -4.56
N LEU A 5 -4.77 1.33 -5.06
CA LEU A 5 -4.33 0.14 -4.31
C LEU A 5 -2.84 0.28 -4.01
N HIS A 6 -2.50 0.40 -2.74
CA HIS A 6 -1.13 0.39 -2.26
C HIS A 6 -0.72 -1.06 -1.95
N ILE A 7 0.26 -1.59 -2.68
CA ILE A 7 0.77 -2.95 -2.49
C ILE A 7 2.11 -2.89 -1.76
N VAL A 8 2.16 -3.43 -0.54
CA VAL A 8 3.39 -3.54 0.25
C VAL A 8 4.05 -4.88 -0.07
N SER A 9 5.20 -4.82 -0.73
CA SER A 9 5.99 -6.00 -1.11
C SER A 9 7.24 -6.20 -0.26
N SER A 10 7.60 -5.22 0.57
CA SER A 10 8.80 -5.28 1.39
C SER A 10 8.56 -6.04 2.70
N PRO A 11 9.34 -7.09 3.03
CA PRO A 11 9.20 -7.82 4.30
C PRO A 11 9.71 -7.04 5.51
N ARG A 12 10.32 -5.87 5.28
CA ARG A 12 11.09 -5.16 6.31
C ARG A 12 10.24 -4.40 7.31
N LYS A 13 8.91 -4.38 7.14
CA LYS A 13 7.93 -3.70 8.02
C LYS A 13 8.33 -2.26 8.31
N GLU A 14 8.45 -1.86 9.57
CA GLU A 14 8.82 -0.51 10.05
C GLU A 14 10.22 -0.09 9.61
N ARG A 15 11.09 -1.04 9.24
CA ARG A 15 12.46 -0.75 8.76
C ARG A 15 12.53 -0.56 7.25
N SER A 16 11.40 -0.47 6.55
CA SER A 16 11.32 -0.34 5.10
C SER A 16 11.22 1.13 4.68
N ALA A 17 12.33 1.68 4.17
CA ALA A 17 12.35 3.05 3.65
C ALA A 17 11.44 3.23 2.41
N SER A 18 11.27 2.18 1.59
CA SER A 18 10.35 2.24 0.45
C SER A 18 8.89 2.29 0.90
N ARG A 19 8.54 1.55 1.97
CA ARG A 19 7.20 1.60 2.58
C ARG A 19 6.92 2.99 3.17
N GLU A 20 7.90 3.58 3.85
CA GLU A 20 7.78 4.94 4.42
C GLU A 20 7.44 5.98 3.35
N VAL A 21 8.17 5.98 2.22
CA VAL A 21 7.91 6.90 1.10
C VAL A 21 6.54 6.65 0.47
N ALA A 22 6.15 5.39 0.29
CA ALA A 22 4.85 5.03 -0.29
C ALA A 22 3.68 5.44 0.63
N GLU A 23 3.81 5.25 1.95
CA GLU A 23 2.83 5.70 2.94
C GLU A 23 2.66 7.21 2.90
N ALA A 24 3.76 7.97 2.86
CA ALA A 24 3.71 9.43 2.74
C ALA A 24 2.97 9.89 1.47
N PHE A 25 3.21 9.22 0.35
CA PHE A 25 2.48 9.47 -0.90
C PHE A 25 0.97 9.18 -0.76
N VAL A 26 0.61 8.02 -0.18
CA VAL A 26 -0.79 7.64 0.02
C VAL A 26 -1.53 8.63 0.92
N GLN A 27 -0.89 9.09 2.01
CA GLN A 27 -1.47 10.11 2.89
C GLN A 27 -1.68 11.43 2.15
N SER A 28 -0.73 11.82 1.29
CA SER A 28 -0.89 13.02 0.46
C SER A 28 -2.05 12.90 -0.53
N CYS A 29 -2.24 11.72 -1.14
CA CYS A 29 -3.39 11.46 -2.00
C CYS A 29 -4.72 11.55 -1.24
N ARG A 30 -4.80 10.96 -0.04
CA ARG A 30 -5.98 11.03 0.83
C ARG A 30 -6.35 12.47 1.20
N ALA A 31 -5.35 13.29 1.54
CA ALA A 31 -5.56 14.69 1.89
C ALA A 31 -6.05 15.54 0.70
N ARG A 32 -5.57 15.26 -0.52
CA ARG A 32 -5.92 16.04 -1.73
C ARG A 32 -7.21 15.58 -2.40
N ARG A 33 -7.59 14.32 -2.24
CA ARG A 33 -8.80 13.74 -2.84
C ARG A 33 -9.56 12.90 -1.82
N PRO A 34 -10.43 13.53 -0.99
CA PRO A 34 -11.23 12.82 0.01
C PRO A 34 -12.17 11.76 -0.58
N ASP A 35 -12.54 11.89 -1.86
CA ASP A 35 -13.38 10.96 -2.62
C ASP A 35 -12.59 9.76 -3.19
N LEU A 36 -11.26 9.77 -3.11
CA LEU A 36 -10.42 8.69 -3.60
C LEU A 36 -10.56 7.46 -2.71
N ALA A 37 -11.06 6.37 -3.27
CA ALA A 37 -11.08 5.10 -2.56
C ALA A 37 -9.65 4.53 -2.51
N ILE A 38 -9.11 4.40 -1.30
CA ILE A 38 -7.74 3.93 -1.05
C ILE A 38 -7.82 2.61 -0.28
N SER A 39 -7.08 1.60 -0.77
CA SER A 39 -6.93 0.29 -0.11
C SER A 39 -5.45 -0.07 -0.02
N THR A 40 -5.10 -0.93 0.94
CA THR A 40 -3.73 -1.43 1.13
C THR A 40 -3.76 -2.94 1.17
N LEU A 41 -2.85 -3.56 0.43
CA LEU A 41 -2.59 -4.99 0.42
C LEU A 41 -1.15 -5.21 0.86
N ASP A 42 -0.97 -5.81 2.04
CA ASP A 42 0.34 -6.27 2.48
C ASP A 42 0.55 -7.72 2.05
N LEU A 43 1.52 -7.96 1.18
CA LEU A 43 1.81 -9.29 0.64
C LEU A 43 2.39 -10.23 1.69
N TRP A 44 2.85 -9.70 2.83
CA TRP A 44 3.40 -10.49 3.94
C TRP A 44 2.36 -10.83 5.03
N ASP A 45 1.16 -10.26 4.95
CA ASP A 45 0.04 -10.54 5.86
C ASP A 45 -1.11 -11.32 5.18
N VAL A 46 -0.90 -11.80 3.95
CA VAL A 46 -1.88 -12.58 3.20
C VAL A 46 -1.30 -13.92 2.78
N ASP A 47 -2.16 -14.94 2.71
CA ASP A 47 -1.79 -16.25 2.19
C ASP A 47 -1.83 -16.22 0.66
N LEU A 48 -0.66 -16.04 0.03
CA LEU A 48 -0.53 -16.01 -1.42
C LEU A 48 -0.39 -17.45 -1.95
N PRO A 49 -1.14 -17.82 -3.00
CA PRO A 49 -0.99 -19.13 -3.61
C PRO A 49 0.39 -19.28 -4.24
N GLU A 50 0.94 -20.50 -4.19
CA GLU A 50 2.12 -20.85 -4.96
C GLU A 50 1.84 -20.76 -6.47
N PHE A 51 2.90 -20.55 -7.25
CA PHE A 51 2.81 -20.72 -8.70
C PHE A 51 2.64 -22.22 -9.03
N GLY A 52 1.70 -22.54 -9.92
CA GLY A 52 1.46 -23.91 -10.39
C GLY A 52 2.45 -24.40 -11.44
#